data_AF-A0A7W1JLJ6-F1
#
_entry.id   AF-A0A7W1JLJ6-F1
#
_cell.length_a   1.000
_cell.length_b   1.000
_cell.length_c   1.000
_cell.angle_alpha   90.00
_cell.angle_beta   90.00
_cell.angle_gamma   90.00
#
_symmetry.space_group_name_H-M   'P 1'
#
loop_
_entity.id
_entity.type
_entity.pdbx_description
1 polymer ?
#
loop_
_entity_poly.entity_id
_entity_poly.type
_entity_poly.pdbx_seq_one_letter_code
_entity_poly.pdbx_strand_id
1 'polypeptide(L)'
;TAALFLVTGMLVQRGGSAQIGDYGGVQKTAPVLAGVFLVAGLSSLSLPGLAPFVSEFLVLAGTFRVSVVAAVVATSGVVLAALYILIVYQRTMNGPPRADRAVPDLRLRERVALAPLLALLLVLGLFPQLLLDVIDPAVSATLEQVGVEQPEPDVSVPAAAEGSE
;
A
#
# COMPACT_ATOMS: atom_id res chain seq x y z
N THR A 1 5.03 -1.94 -4.35
CA THR A 1 6.50 -2.09 -4.23
C THR A 1 7.32 -1.42 -5.34
N ALA A 2 6.98 -1.55 -6.63
CA ALA A 2 7.78 -0.97 -7.73
C ALA A 2 8.07 0.54 -7.58
N ALA A 3 7.03 1.34 -7.26
CA ALA A 3 7.19 2.78 -7.03
C ALA A 3 8.15 3.10 -5.86
N LEU A 4 8.09 2.31 -4.78
CA LEU A 4 8.93 2.51 -3.59
C LEU A 4 10.40 2.20 -3.91
N PHE A 5 10.67 1.12 -4.65
CA PHE A 5 12.03 0.82 -5.10
C PHE A 5 12.57 1.90 -6.05
N LEU A 6 11.74 2.36 -6.98
CA LEU A 6 12.15 3.39 -7.95
C LEU A 6 12.52 4.71 -7.25
N VAL A 7 11.65 5.22 -6.37
CA VAL A 7 11.92 6.46 -5.63
C VAL A 7 13.04 6.31 -4.61
N THR A 8 13.20 5.13 -3.99
CA THR A 8 14.36 4.84 -3.13
C THR A 8 15.65 4.84 -3.93
N GLY A 9 15.68 4.21 -5.11
CA GLY A 9 16.85 4.26 -6.00
C GLY A 9 17.21 5.67 -6.42
N MET A 10 16.22 6.51 -6.71
CA MET A 10 16.39 7.94 -6.99
C MET A 10 16.97 8.71 -5.79
N LEU A 11 16.57 8.38 -4.55
CA LEU A 11 17.14 8.96 -3.32
C LEU A 11 18.59 8.52 -3.08
N VAL A 12 18.87 7.22 -3.26
CA VAL A 12 20.21 6.64 -3.11
C VAL A 12 21.17 7.23 -4.15
N GLN A 13 20.75 7.35 -5.40
CA GLN A 13 21.56 7.95 -6.47
C GLN A 13 21.96 9.40 -6.15
N ARG A 14 21.06 10.18 -5.52
CA ARG A 14 21.32 11.57 -5.15
C ARG A 14 22.17 11.72 -3.90
N GLY A 15 21.86 10.94 -2.87
CA GLY A 15 22.58 11.01 -1.59
C GLY A 15 23.89 10.21 -1.56
N GLY A 16 24.12 9.36 -2.57
CA GLY A 16 25.32 8.53 -2.68
C GLY A 16 25.44 7.46 -1.59
N SER A 17 24.36 7.12 -0.89
CA SER A 17 24.36 6.14 0.19
C SER A 17 23.05 5.37 0.28
N ALA A 18 23.11 4.12 0.70
CA ALA A 18 21.93 3.32 1.03
C ALA A 18 21.65 3.29 2.54
N GLN A 19 22.48 3.93 3.35
CA GLN A 19 22.34 3.91 4.80
C GLN A 19 21.28 4.93 5.26
N ILE A 20 20.26 4.47 5.99
CA ILE A 20 19.21 5.34 6.55
C ILE A 20 19.83 6.45 7.42
N GLY A 21 20.87 6.12 8.18
CA GLY A 21 21.59 7.03 9.07
C GLY A 21 22.31 8.19 8.38
N ASP A 22 22.44 8.15 7.04
CA ASP A 22 23.07 9.22 6.26
C ASP A 22 22.08 10.32 5.84
N TYR A 23 20.78 10.05 5.93
CA TYR A 23 19.71 10.98 5.53
C TYR A 23 18.99 11.61 6.72
N GLY A 24 18.55 12.85 6.55
CA GLY A 24 17.73 13.59 7.51
C GLY A 24 17.24 14.88 6.87
N GLY A 25 16.02 15.29 7.18
CA GLY A 25 15.42 16.54 6.71
C GLY A 25 15.25 16.66 5.19
N VAL A 26 15.28 15.56 4.43
CA VAL A 26 15.23 15.56 2.96
C VAL A 26 13.97 16.26 2.42
N GLN A 27 12.86 16.21 3.15
CA GLN A 27 11.61 16.88 2.75
C GLN A 27 11.81 18.41 2.56
N LYS A 28 12.76 19.03 3.27
CA LYS A 28 13.00 20.47 3.16
C LYS A 28 13.73 20.86 1.87
N THR A 29 14.58 19.98 1.33
CA THR A 29 15.37 20.24 0.12
C THR A 29 14.76 19.60 -1.13
N ALA A 30 14.03 18.49 -0.96
CA ALA A 30 13.40 17.72 -2.02
C ALA A 30 11.95 17.31 -1.64
N PRO A 31 11.03 18.28 -1.54
CA PRO A 31 9.67 18.03 -1.07
C PRO A 31 8.86 17.11 -1.99
N VAL A 32 9.03 17.18 -3.32
CA VAL A 32 8.31 16.30 -4.25
C VAL A 32 8.82 14.88 -4.13
N LEU A 33 10.14 14.68 -4.04
CA LEU A 33 10.74 13.38 -3.75
C LEU A 33 10.16 12.77 -2.46
N ALA A 34 10.16 13.55 -1.37
CA ALA A 34 9.64 13.11 -0.09
C ALA A 34 8.14 12.78 -0.15
N GLY A 35 7.34 13.55 -0.89
CA GLY A 35 5.92 13.27 -1.11
C GLY A 35 5.69 11.99 -1.90
N VAL A 36 6.43 11.77 -2.99
CA VAL A 36 6.33 10.54 -3.78
C VAL A 36 6.79 9.33 -2.99
N PHE A 37 7.88 9.46 -2.22
CA PHE A 37 8.35 8.41 -1.32
C PHE A 37 7.29 8.08 -0.28
N LEU A 38 6.61 9.09 0.28
CA LEU A 38 5.52 8.87 1.23
C LEU A 38 4.40 8.07 0.59
N VAL A 39 3.87 8.50 -0.56
CA VAL A 39 2.76 7.80 -1.24
C VAL A 39 3.15 6.37 -1.61
N ALA A 40 4.36 6.16 -2.15
CA ALA A 40 4.86 4.83 -2.49
C ALA A 40 5.08 3.96 -1.24
N GLY A 41 5.52 4.57 -0.14
CA GLY A 41 5.65 3.95 1.18
C GLY A 41 4.30 3.51 1.71
N LEU A 42 3.33 4.43 1.82
CA LEU A 42 1.95 4.18 2.25
C LEU A 42 1.26 3.11 1.40
N SER A 43 1.51 3.10 0.09
CA SER A 43 1.04 2.04 -0.80
C SER A 43 1.57 0.66 -0.41
N SER A 44 2.80 0.58 0.09
CA SER A 44 3.41 -0.68 0.54
C SER A 44 2.91 -1.14 1.91
N LEU A 45 2.18 -0.28 2.63
CA LEU A 45 1.53 -0.59 3.92
C LEU A 45 0.03 -0.81 3.74
N SER A 46 -0.44 -0.88 2.48
CA SER A 46 -1.84 -1.04 2.16
C SER A 46 -2.73 0.02 2.82
N LEU A 47 -2.36 1.30 2.69
CA LEU A 47 -3.25 2.39 3.12
C LEU A 47 -4.58 2.33 2.34
N PRO A 48 -5.74 2.47 3.01
CA PRO A 48 -7.02 2.64 2.34
C PRO A 48 -6.97 3.72 1.26
N GLY A 49 -7.53 3.40 0.08
CA GLY A 49 -7.50 4.27 -1.11
C GLY A 49 -6.32 4.02 -2.05
N LEU A 50 -5.42 3.08 -1.75
CA LEU A 50 -4.35 2.63 -2.64
C LEU A 50 -4.57 1.18 -3.07
N ALA A 51 -4.16 0.85 -4.31
CA ALA A 51 -4.45 -0.45 -4.92
C ALA A 51 -4.12 -1.68 -4.06
N PRO A 52 -2.96 -1.77 -3.37
CA PRO A 52 -2.62 -2.96 -2.58
C PRO A 52 -3.56 -3.23 -1.40
N PHE A 53 -4.21 -2.19 -0.85
CA PHE A 53 -5.18 -2.35 0.23
C PHE A 53 -6.34 -3.27 -0.15
N VAL A 54 -6.84 -3.13 -1.37
CA VAL A 54 -7.98 -3.91 -1.86
C VAL A 54 -7.64 -5.40 -1.85
N SER A 55 -6.48 -5.77 -2.41
CA SER A 55 -6.04 -7.16 -2.43
C SER A 55 -5.78 -7.72 -1.03
N GLU A 56 -5.14 -6.96 -0.16
CA GLU A 56 -4.77 -7.45 1.17
C GLU A 56 -5.99 -7.55 2.10
N PHE A 57 -6.92 -6.62 1.99
CA PHE A 57 -8.21 -6.68 2.69
C PHE A 57 -9.03 -7.90 2.25
N LEU A 58 -9.13 -8.17 0.95
CA LEU A 58 -9.85 -9.35 0.44
C LEU A 58 -9.22 -10.66 0.95
N VAL A 59 -7.89 -10.75 0.97
CA VAL A 59 -7.17 -11.90 1.52
C VAL A 59 -7.46 -12.07 3.01
N LEU A 60 -7.40 -10.99 3.80
CA LEU A 60 -7.72 -11.05 5.23
C LEU A 60 -9.19 -11.42 5.48
N ALA A 61 -10.13 -10.82 4.75
CA ALA A 61 -11.56 -11.11 4.87
C ALA A 61 -11.87 -12.58 4.56
N GLY A 62 -11.27 -13.14 3.51
CA GLY A 62 -11.37 -14.58 3.21
C GLY A 62 -10.73 -15.45 4.28
N THR A 63 -9.55 -15.06 4.77
CA THR A 63 -8.82 -15.81 5.80
C THR A 63 -9.59 -15.83 7.13
N PHE A 64 -10.21 -14.73 7.53
CA PHE A 64 -11.00 -14.65 8.77
C PHE A 64 -12.15 -15.67 8.81
N ARG A 65 -12.73 -16.00 7.66
CA ARG A 65 -13.78 -17.03 7.56
C ARG A 65 -13.26 -18.45 7.75
N VAL A 66 -11.98 -18.69 7.47
CA VAL A 66 -11.36 -20.03 7.55
C VAL A 66 -10.57 -20.22 8.86
N SER A 67 -9.78 -19.23 9.26
CA SER A 67 -8.95 -19.28 10.48
C SER A 67 -8.68 -17.89 11.04
N VAL A 68 -9.34 -17.58 12.17
CA VAL A 68 -9.12 -16.34 12.93
C VAL A 68 -7.67 -16.22 13.40
N VAL A 69 -7.03 -17.31 13.81
CA VAL A 69 -5.63 -17.29 14.28
C VAL A 69 -4.69 -16.88 13.15
N ALA A 70 -4.86 -17.44 11.96
CA ALA A 70 -4.07 -17.06 10.80
C ALA A 70 -4.28 -15.59 10.43
N ALA A 71 -5.53 -15.11 10.47
CA ALA A 71 -5.86 -13.72 10.18
C ALA A 71 -5.23 -12.74 11.18
N VAL A 72 -5.19 -13.08 12.47
CA VAL A 72 -4.51 -12.26 13.51
C VAL A 72 -3.01 -12.19 13.26
N VAL A 73 -2.37 -13.31 12.93
CA VAL A 73 -0.92 -13.34 12.61
C VAL A 73 -0.62 -12.50 11.37
N ALA A 74 -1.43 -12.67 10.31
CA ALA A 74 -1.28 -11.89 9.08
C ALA A 74 -1.43 -10.39 9.34
N THR A 75 -2.48 -9.98 10.05
CA THR A 75 -2.74 -8.57 10.41
C THR A 75 -1.58 -7.99 11.23
N SER A 76 -1.02 -8.76 12.16
CA SER A 76 0.15 -8.34 12.95
C SER A 76 1.37 -8.06 12.06
N GLY A 77 1.58 -8.88 11.03
CA GLY A 77 2.63 -8.66 10.02
C GLY A 77 2.47 -7.34 9.27
N VAL A 78 1.23 -6.99 8.88
CA VAL A 78 0.92 -5.70 8.24
C VAL A 78 1.28 -4.53 9.15
N VAL A 79 0.94 -4.60 10.43
CA VAL A 79 1.27 -3.55 11.41
C VAL A 79 2.79 -3.37 11.55
N LEU A 80 3.55 -4.46 11.61
CA LEU A 80 5.01 -4.40 11.67
C LEU A 80 5.63 -3.82 10.39
N ALA A 81 5.11 -4.18 9.22
CA ALA A 81 5.53 -3.61 7.95
C ALA A 81 5.26 -2.11 7.88
N ALA A 82 4.07 -1.67 8.33
CA ALA A 82 3.71 -0.26 8.44
C ALA A 82 4.69 0.52 9.34
N LEU A 83 4.97 -0.01 10.52
CA LEU A 83 5.88 0.58 11.49
C LEU A 83 7.30 0.74 10.91
N TYR A 84 7.81 -0.29 10.23
CA TYR A 84 9.14 -0.23 9.60
C TYR A 84 9.24 0.92 8.58
N ILE A 85 8.31 1.03 7.63
CA ILE A 85 8.38 2.06 6.59
C ILE A 85 8.16 3.46 7.17
N LEU A 86 7.26 3.62 8.15
CA LEU A 86 7.06 4.91 8.81
C LEU A 86 8.31 5.36 9.57
N ILE A 87 9.03 4.45 10.23
CA ILE A 87 10.32 4.75 10.87
C ILE A 87 11.35 5.19 9.83
N VAL A 88 11.44 4.49 8.69
CA VAL A 88 12.34 4.88 7.59
C VAL A 88 11.99 6.29 7.08
N TYR A 89 10.70 6.58 6.85
CA TYR A 89 10.25 7.89 6.42
C TYR A 89 10.62 8.97 7.44
N GLN A 90 10.30 8.75 8.71
CA GLN A 90 10.58 9.69 9.78
C GLN A 90 12.08 9.97 9.91
N ARG A 91 12.93 8.94 9.83
CA ARG A 91 14.39 9.10 9.97
C ARG A 91 15.04 9.79 8.78
N THR A 92 14.56 9.54 7.57
CA THR A 92 15.18 10.06 6.34
C THR A 92 14.64 11.43 5.93
N MET A 93 13.32 11.65 6.06
CA MET A 93 12.64 12.83 5.50
C MET A 93 12.47 13.97 6.51
N ASN A 94 12.30 13.65 7.80
CA ASN A 94 12.02 14.64 8.84
C ASN A 94 13.30 15.12 9.55
N GLY A 95 13.17 16.15 10.38
CA GLY A 95 14.27 16.71 11.17
C GLY A 95 15.09 17.78 10.43
N PRO A 96 16.26 18.16 10.96
CA PRO A 96 17.17 19.09 10.30
C PRO A 96 17.86 18.41 9.09
N PRO A 97 18.03 19.11 7.97
CA PRO A 97 18.83 18.61 6.85
C PRO A 97 20.26 18.33 7.28
N ARG A 98 20.84 17.24 6.80
CA ARG A 98 22.27 17.02 6.99
C ARG A 98 23.09 17.98 6.12
N ALA A 99 24.07 18.65 6.74
CA ALA A 99 24.83 19.73 6.09
C ALA A 99 25.78 19.22 4.99
N ASP A 100 26.18 17.96 5.05
CA ASP A 100 27.15 17.33 4.14
C ASP A 100 26.50 16.73 2.88
N ARG A 101 25.17 16.63 2.82
CA ARG A 101 24.45 16.03 1.69
C ARG A 101 23.22 16.84 1.28
N ALA A 102 23.38 17.64 0.24
CA ALA A 102 22.25 18.27 -0.43
C ALA A 102 21.56 17.26 -1.37
N VAL A 103 20.33 16.87 -1.05
CA VAL A 103 19.50 16.03 -1.92
C VAL A 103 18.61 16.95 -2.78
N PRO A 104 18.88 17.07 -4.09
CA PRO A 104 18.04 17.86 -4.99
C PRO A 104 16.72 17.15 -5.30
N ASP A 105 15.69 17.93 -5.60
CA ASP A 105 14.36 17.37 -5.91
C ASP A 105 14.30 16.57 -7.23
N LEU A 106 13.16 15.93 -7.48
CA LEU A 106 12.91 15.15 -8.70
C LEU A 106 12.93 16.03 -9.94
N ARG A 107 13.70 15.59 -10.95
CA ARG A 107 13.71 16.17 -12.30
C ARG A 107 12.43 15.78 -13.04
N LEU A 108 12.09 16.54 -14.07
CA LEU A 108 10.87 16.31 -14.86
C LEU A 108 10.79 14.87 -15.40
N ARG A 109 11.89 14.33 -15.90
CA ARG A 109 11.96 12.94 -16.43
C ARG A 109 11.58 11.90 -15.38
N GLU A 110 12.01 12.09 -14.14
CA GLU A 110 11.73 11.17 -13.04
C GLU A 110 10.27 11.29 -12.58
N ARG A 111 9.73 12.52 -12.56
CA ARG A 111 8.31 12.75 -12.28
C ARG A 111 7.43 12.05 -13.31
N VAL A 112 7.75 12.17 -14.60
CA VAL A 112 7.02 11.50 -15.68
C VAL A 112 7.13 9.97 -15.57
N ALA A 113 8.26 9.44 -15.14
CA ALA A 113 8.43 8.00 -14.92
C ALA A 113 7.61 7.48 -13.72
N LEU A 114 7.49 8.28 -12.65
CA LEU A 114 6.73 7.92 -11.45
C LEU A 114 5.23 8.14 -11.60
N ALA A 115 4.81 9.13 -12.38
CA ALA A 115 3.42 9.51 -12.57
C ALA A 115 2.49 8.34 -12.94
N PRO A 116 2.78 7.47 -13.94
CA PRO A 116 1.89 6.36 -14.28
C PRO A 116 1.78 5.34 -13.16
N LEU A 117 2.85 5.10 -12.40
CA LEU A 117 2.81 4.18 -11.25
C LEU A 117 1.90 4.72 -10.15
N LEU A 118 2.05 6.00 -9.81
CA LEU A 118 1.22 6.65 -8.78
C LEU A 118 -0.24 6.76 -9.22
N ALA A 119 -0.48 7.09 -10.49
CA ALA A 119 -1.82 7.15 -11.07
C ALA A 119 -2.49 5.77 -10.98
N LEU A 120 -1.80 4.69 -11.36
CA LEU A 120 -2.34 3.35 -11.29
C LEU A 120 -2.66 2.92 -9.85
N LEU A 121 -1.78 3.25 -8.90
CA LEU A 121 -2.01 2.99 -7.47
C LEU A 121 -3.27 3.68 -6.94
N LEU A 122 -3.51 4.92 -7.34
CA LEU A 122 -4.68 5.69 -6.91
C LEU A 122 -5.95 5.25 -7.64
N VAL A 123 -5.90 5.10 -8.96
CA VAL A 123 -7.07 4.71 -9.77
C VAL A 123 -7.57 3.33 -9.37
N LEU A 124 -6.69 2.34 -9.26
CA LEU A 124 -7.10 1.00 -8.83
C LEU A 124 -7.46 0.93 -7.34
N GLY A 125 -6.91 1.84 -6.52
CA GLY A 125 -7.27 1.94 -5.11
C GLY A 125 -8.67 2.53 -4.90
N LEU A 126 -9.06 3.51 -5.70
CA LEU A 126 -10.37 4.16 -5.64
C LEU A 126 -11.44 3.43 -6.46
N PHE A 127 -11.04 2.83 -7.57
CA PHE A 127 -11.93 2.10 -8.49
C PHE A 127 -11.42 0.66 -8.70
N PRO A 128 -11.48 -0.20 -7.66
CA PRO A 128 -10.98 -1.56 -7.74
C PRO A 128 -11.73 -2.44 -8.76
N GLN A 129 -12.99 -2.12 -9.03
CA GLN A 129 -13.84 -2.88 -9.96
C GLN A 129 -13.22 -3.03 -11.35
N LEU A 130 -12.46 -2.03 -11.83
CA LEU A 130 -11.76 -2.10 -13.12
C LEU A 130 -10.84 -3.31 -13.24
N LEU A 131 -10.27 -3.76 -12.12
CA LEU A 131 -9.41 -4.94 -12.10
C LEU A 131 -10.19 -6.20 -11.71
N LEU A 132 -11.12 -6.09 -10.75
CA LEU A 132 -11.92 -7.22 -10.29
C LEU A 132 -12.77 -7.83 -11.41
N ASP A 133 -13.45 -6.99 -12.20
CA ASP A 133 -14.28 -7.43 -13.34
C ASP A 133 -13.48 -8.25 -14.38
N VAL A 134 -12.17 -8.01 -14.48
CA VAL A 134 -11.28 -8.71 -15.41
C VAL A 134 -10.81 -10.05 -14.85
N ILE A 135 -10.60 -10.15 -13.53
CA ILE A 135 -10.05 -11.37 -12.91
C ILE A 135 -11.12 -12.33 -12.38
N ASP A 136 -12.29 -11.83 -11.97
CA ASP A 136 -13.36 -12.62 -11.36
C ASP A 136 -13.82 -13.80 -12.22
N PRO A 137 -13.97 -13.70 -13.56
CA PRO A 137 -14.33 -14.86 -14.38
C PRO A 137 -13.31 -16.00 -14.31
N ALA A 138 -12.00 -15.67 -14.25
CA ALA A 138 -10.95 -16.67 -14.13
C ALA A 138 -10.91 -17.29 -12.72
N VAL A 139 -11.20 -16.50 -11.69
CA VAL A 139 -11.31 -16.98 -10.31
C VAL A 139 -12.49 -17.96 -10.18
N SER A 140 -13.67 -17.61 -10.71
CA SER A 140 -14.85 -18.49 -10.68
C SER A 140 -14.61 -19.83 -11.36
N ALA A 141 -14.00 -19.82 -12.55
CA ALA A 141 -13.61 -21.04 -13.25
C ALA A 141 -12.66 -21.92 -12.42
N THR A 142 -11.73 -21.29 -11.68
CA THR A 142 -10.80 -22.00 -10.80
C THR A 142 -11.53 -22.61 -9.59
N LEU A 143 -12.47 -21.88 -8.99
CA LEU A 143 -13.23 -22.38 -7.84
C LEU A 143 -14.14 -23.57 -8.20
N GLU A 144 -14.80 -23.51 -9.36
CA GLU A 144 -15.59 -24.62 -9.89
C GLU A 144 -14.74 -25.87 -10.11
N GLN A 145 -13.52 -25.71 -10.63
CA GLN A 145 -12.61 -26.83 -10.90
C GLN A 145 -12.09 -27.49 -9.61
N VAL A 146 -11.92 -26.73 -8.53
CA VAL A 146 -11.45 -27.23 -7.23
C VAL A 146 -12.60 -27.76 -6.35
N GLY A 147 -13.86 -27.57 -6.77
CA GLY A 147 -15.05 -28.11 -6.08
C GLY A 147 -15.33 -27.46 -4.73
N VAL A 148 -14.90 -26.21 -4.52
CA VAL A 148 -15.11 -25.48 -3.27
C VAL A 148 -16.44 -24.72 -3.33
N GLU A 149 -17.49 -25.25 -2.70
CA GLU A 149 -18.70 -24.48 -2.41
C GLU A 149 -18.37 -23.42 -1.35
N GLN A 150 -18.68 -22.16 -1.64
CA GLN A 150 -18.50 -21.09 -0.66
C GLN A 150 -19.45 -21.34 0.53
N PRO A 151 -19.00 -21.26 1.79
CA PRO A 151 -19.92 -21.19 2.91
C PRO A 151 -20.77 -19.94 2.74
N GLU A 152 -22.10 -20.11 2.71
CA GLU A 152 -23.04 -18.99 2.60
C GLU A 152 -22.69 -17.91 3.63
N PRO A 153 -22.79 -16.62 3.26
CA PRO A 153 -22.59 -15.55 4.22
C PRO A 153 -23.71 -15.63 5.27
N ASP A 154 -23.36 -16.01 6.50
CA ASP A 154 -24.22 -15.87 7.67
C ASP A 154 -24.35 -14.37 8.01
N VAL A 155 -25.16 -13.68 7.22
CA VAL A 155 -25.69 -12.36 7.54
C VAL A 155 -27.14 -12.53 7.93
N SER A 156 -27.38 -13.13 9.11
CA SER A 156 -28.60 -12.88 9.85
C SER A 156 -28.59 -11.40 10.29
N VAL A 157 -29.01 -10.50 9.40
CA VAL A 157 -29.45 -9.17 9.81
C VAL A 157 -30.66 -9.42 10.72
N PRO A 158 -30.63 -9.01 12.00
CA PRO A 158 -31.81 -9.09 12.84
C PRO A 158 -32.88 -8.29 12.11
N ALA A 159 -33.96 -8.96 11.69
CA ALA A 159 -35.12 -8.29 11.12
C ALA A 159 -35.47 -7.16 12.08
N ALA A 160 -35.31 -5.91 11.61
CA ALA A 160 -35.81 -4.76 12.33
C ALA A 160 -37.28 -5.07 12.60
N ALA A 161 -37.61 -5.21 13.88
CA ALA A 161 -38.95 -5.51 14.33
C ALA A 161 -39.91 -4.55 13.63
N GLU A 162 -40.78 -5.11 12.78
CA GLU A 162 -41.96 -4.42 12.30
C GLU A 162 -42.74 -3.98 13.53
N GLY A 163 -42.63 -2.70 13.85
CA GLY A 163 -43.47 -2.05 14.85
C GLY A 163 -44.88 -1.96 14.29
N SER A 164 -45.71 -2.93 14.64
CA SER A 164 -47.15 -2.78 14.70
C SER A 164 -47.49 -1.80 15.83
N GLU A 165 -48.06 -0.64 15.47
CA GLU A 165 -49.22 0.01 16.10
C GLU A 165 -49.66 1.23 15.28
#